data_AF-A0A956PAJ0-F1
#
_entry.id   AF-A0A956PAJ0-F1
#
_cell.length_a   1.000
_cell.length_b   1.000
_cell.length_c   1.000
_cell.angle_alpha   90.00
_cell.angle_beta   90.00
_cell.angle_gamma   90.00
#
_symmetry.space_group_name_H-M   'P 1'
#
loop_
_entity.id
_entity.type
_entity.pdbx_description
1 polymer ?
#
loop_
_entity_poly.entity_id
_entity_poly.type
_entity_poly.pdbx_seq_one_letter_code
_entity_poly.pdbx_strand_id
1 'polypeptide(L)'
;MIAHPWTRLPGEPVWAEAERAHRRRFGRVYHDWDRVLRLYARADRLLQLPYDRALDLAVLTHSVQIDLGGDRRARSVAWLRSRAGPEEPVEAAARMILNGPYRDLSDPRLPLLELSDLGDPETAERSVREMIEQVRLLTRLEGAEVRRGVVDELARIRRALGAALLRLPGSRERELAEAVIHGSERVSRLLMSGDL
;
A
#
# COMPACT_ATOMS: atom_id res chain seq x y z
N MET A 1 1.64 -4.57 23.36
CA MET A 1 2.27 -4.07 22.11
C MET A 1 2.35 -5.22 21.15
N ILE A 2 1.82 -5.08 19.94
CA ILE A 2 2.06 -6.07 18.88
C ILE A 2 3.52 -5.85 18.46
N ALA A 3 4.39 -6.82 18.73
CA ALA A 3 5.74 -6.81 18.20
C ALA A 3 5.63 -6.96 16.67
N HIS A 4 6.23 -6.03 15.93
CA HIS A 4 6.37 -6.12 14.48
C HIS A 4 7.80 -6.58 14.20
N PRO A 5 8.10 -7.89 14.26
CA PRO A 5 9.48 -8.40 14.32
C PRO A 5 10.31 -8.05 13.07
N TRP A 6 9.65 -7.70 11.96
CA TRP A 6 10.34 -7.40 10.71
C TRP A 6 10.94 -5.99 10.65
N THR A 7 10.28 -4.96 11.21
CA THR A 7 10.78 -3.58 11.17
C THR A 7 11.79 -3.32 12.29
N ARG A 8 12.83 -2.53 12.00
CA ARG A 8 13.82 -2.08 12.99
C ARG A 8 13.71 -0.59 13.29
N LEU A 9 12.80 0.11 12.63
CA LEU A 9 12.55 1.54 12.80
C LEU A 9 11.91 1.97 14.13
N PRO A 10 11.20 1.12 14.91
CA PRO A 10 10.66 1.55 16.20
C PRO A 10 11.75 2.12 17.12
N GLY A 11 11.52 3.34 17.62
CA GLY A 11 12.47 4.09 18.46
C GLY A 11 13.33 5.09 17.69
N GLU A 12 13.32 5.06 16.36
CA GLU A 12 14.03 6.04 15.54
C GLU A 12 13.22 7.32 15.31
N PRO A 13 13.88 8.48 15.07
CA PRO A 13 13.18 9.74 14.81
C PRO A 13 12.19 9.66 13.63
N VAL A 14 12.58 9.00 12.53
CA VAL A 14 11.74 8.87 11.33
C VAL A 14 10.43 8.11 11.62
N TRP A 15 10.45 7.15 12.54
CA TRP A 15 9.26 6.40 12.98
C TRP A 15 8.26 7.31 13.67
N ALA A 16 8.70 8.04 14.70
CA ALA A 16 7.81 8.93 15.46
C ALA A 16 7.25 10.06 14.59
N GLU A 17 8.00 10.50 13.58
CA GLU A 17 7.54 11.50 12.63
C GLU A 17 6.52 10.95 11.62
N ALA A 18 6.77 9.76 11.08
CA ALA A 18 5.83 9.09 10.19
C ALA A 18 4.53 8.75 10.93
N GLU A 19 4.62 8.20 12.14
CA GLU A 19 3.46 7.90 12.98
C GLU A 19 2.61 9.17 13.21
N ARG A 20 3.24 10.29 13.58
CA ARG A 20 2.54 11.57 13.73
C ARG A 20 1.87 12.00 12.42
N ALA A 21 2.52 11.84 11.28
CA ALA A 21 1.95 12.18 9.98
C ALA A 21 0.75 11.30 9.61
N HIS A 22 0.82 9.99 9.86
CA HIS A 22 -0.30 9.06 9.64
C HIS A 22 -1.47 9.28 10.60
N ARG A 23 -1.20 9.68 11.85
CA ARG A 23 -2.23 9.94 12.86
C ARG A 23 -2.98 11.27 12.68
N ARG A 24 -2.53 12.17 11.81
CA ARG A 24 -3.14 13.51 11.62
C ARG A 24 -4.58 13.54 11.05
N ARG A 25 -5.25 12.40 10.85
CA ARG A 25 -6.70 12.24 10.49
C ARG A 25 -7.26 13.23 9.45
N PHE A 26 -6.46 13.67 8.47
CA PHE A 26 -6.90 14.47 7.33
C PHE A 26 -7.61 13.59 6.26
N GLY A 27 -8.76 13.00 6.61
CA GLY A 27 -9.47 12.07 5.73
C GLY A 27 -8.76 10.72 5.54
N ARG A 28 -7.73 10.42 6.34
CA ARG A 28 -7.03 9.13 6.32
C ARG A 28 -7.94 8.05 6.91
N VAL A 29 -8.36 7.12 6.06
CA VAL A 29 -9.10 5.92 6.48
C VAL A 29 -8.33 4.71 6.00
N TYR A 30 -8.16 4.59 4.69
CA TYR A 30 -7.38 3.51 4.10
C TYR A 30 -5.88 3.64 4.38
N HIS A 31 -5.28 4.84 4.29
CA HIS A 31 -3.84 5.07 4.50
C HIS A 31 -3.50 5.53 5.93
N ASP A 32 -4.11 4.90 6.92
CA ASP A 32 -3.88 5.17 8.33
C ASP A 32 -2.60 4.50 8.87
N TRP A 33 -2.33 4.71 10.16
CA TRP A 33 -1.17 4.11 10.83
C TRP A 33 -1.30 2.59 10.97
N ASP A 34 -2.51 2.10 11.24
CA ASP A 34 -2.74 0.68 11.44
C ASP A 34 -2.46 -0.10 10.14
N ARG A 35 -2.71 0.48 8.97
CA ARG A 35 -2.27 -0.10 7.69
C ARG A 35 -0.77 -0.32 7.66
N VAL A 36 0.04 0.69 8.00
CA VAL A 36 1.50 0.57 7.99
C VAL A 36 1.95 -0.60 8.87
N LEU A 37 1.38 -0.71 10.07
CA LEU A 37 1.64 -1.81 10.99
C LEU A 37 1.22 -3.18 10.42
N ARG A 38 0.08 -3.26 9.70
CA ARG A 38 -0.35 -4.47 8.99
C ARG A 38 0.62 -4.84 7.87
N LEU A 39 1.16 -3.86 7.12
CA LEU A 39 2.14 -4.13 6.07
C LEU A 39 3.41 -4.76 6.64
N TYR A 40 3.91 -4.28 7.77
CA TYR A 40 5.04 -4.93 8.45
C TYR A 40 4.74 -6.35 8.91
N ALA A 41 3.54 -6.58 9.47
CA ALA A 41 3.13 -7.94 9.86
C ALA A 41 3.04 -8.89 8.66
N ARG A 42 2.66 -8.39 7.47
CA ARG A 42 2.59 -9.20 6.24
C ARG A 42 3.94 -9.40 5.56
N ALA A 43 4.86 -8.44 5.66
CA ALA A 43 6.24 -8.64 5.24
C ALA A 43 6.87 -9.83 5.96
N ASP A 44 6.61 -9.97 7.26
CA ASP A 44 7.04 -11.10 8.08
C ASP A 44 6.28 -12.39 7.75
N ARG A 45 4.95 -12.39 7.90
CA ARG A 45 4.17 -13.64 7.96
C ARG A 45 3.81 -14.19 6.59
N LEU A 46 3.42 -13.30 5.69
CA LEU A 46 2.84 -13.69 4.40
C LEU A 46 3.96 -13.86 3.38
N LEU A 47 4.77 -12.82 3.17
CA LEU A 47 5.86 -12.87 2.19
C LEU A 47 7.18 -13.42 2.74
N GLN A 48 7.37 -13.46 4.07
CA GLN A 48 8.64 -13.87 4.71
C GLN A 48 9.86 -13.18 4.09
N LEU A 49 9.74 -11.88 3.86
CA LEU A 49 10.81 -11.11 3.23
C LEU A 49 12.01 -11.04 4.18
N PRO A 50 13.26 -11.18 3.68
CA PRO A 50 14.42 -10.82 4.47
C PRO A 50 14.34 -9.33 4.84
N TYR A 51 14.90 -8.97 6.00
CA TYR A 51 14.97 -7.57 6.39
C TYR A 51 15.76 -6.76 5.35
N ASP A 52 15.17 -5.65 4.91
CA ASP A 52 15.75 -4.72 3.97
C ASP A 52 15.44 -3.30 4.45
N ARG A 53 16.50 -2.53 4.73
CA ARG A 53 16.36 -1.18 5.30
C ARG A 53 15.62 -0.22 4.36
N ALA A 54 15.84 -0.33 3.06
CA ALA A 54 15.17 0.51 2.08
C ALA A 54 13.67 0.18 2.01
N LEU A 55 13.32 -1.11 2.03
CA LEU A 55 11.93 -1.54 2.09
C LEU A 55 11.27 -1.13 3.42
N ASP A 56 11.99 -1.19 4.54
CA ASP A 56 11.46 -0.77 5.85
C ASP A 56 11.05 0.70 5.84
N LEU A 57 11.93 1.58 5.34
CA LEU A 57 11.62 2.99 5.12
C LEU A 57 10.50 3.19 4.11
N ALA A 58 10.49 2.41 3.03
CA ALA A 58 9.47 2.52 1.98
C ALA A 58 8.07 2.15 2.52
N VAL A 59 7.96 1.05 3.27
CA VAL A 59 6.70 0.67 3.94
C VAL A 59 6.26 1.78 4.90
N LEU A 60 7.17 2.32 5.73
CA LEU A 60 6.86 3.39 6.67
C LEU A 60 6.30 4.63 5.98
N THR A 61 6.84 4.98 4.81
CA THR A 61 6.67 6.33 4.25
C THR A 61 5.86 6.40 2.95
N HIS A 62 5.53 5.28 2.29
CA HIS A 62 4.88 5.25 0.97
C HIS A 62 3.58 6.08 0.85
N SER A 63 2.90 6.32 1.98
CA SER A 63 1.66 7.10 2.05
C SER A 63 1.67 8.13 3.19
N VAL A 64 2.85 8.62 3.58
CA VAL A 64 2.99 9.62 4.66
C VAL A 64 2.41 10.99 4.28
N GLN A 65 2.28 11.28 2.98
CA GLN A 65 1.55 12.44 2.43
C GLN A 65 0.38 11.94 1.56
N ILE A 66 -0.87 12.24 1.94
CA ILE A 66 -2.08 11.88 1.16
C ILE A 66 -3.07 13.04 0.95
N ASP A 67 -2.67 14.25 1.33
CA ASP A 67 -3.44 15.47 1.17
C ASP A 67 -3.76 15.80 -0.30
N LEU A 68 -4.70 16.74 -0.51
CA LEU A 68 -5.10 17.16 -1.85
C LEU A 68 -4.01 18.00 -2.52
N GLY A 69 -3.64 17.64 -3.75
CA GLY A 69 -2.77 18.46 -4.63
C GLY A 69 -1.51 17.75 -5.11
N GLY A 70 -1.58 17.11 -6.29
CA GLY A 70 -0.42 16.47 -6.96
C GLY A 70 -0.21 14.99 -6.59
N ASP A 71 0.88 14.41 -7.08
CA ASP A 71 1.21 12.99 -6.86
C ASP A 71 1.67 12.72 -5.42
N ARG A 72 0.85 11.96 -4.67
CA ARG A 72 1.11 11.57 -3.27
C ARG A 72 2.45 10.87 -3.06
N ARG A 73 2.89 10.08 -4.05
CA ARG A 73 4.12 9.27 -3.95
C ARG A 73 5.33 10.19 -4.02
N ALA A 74 5.34 11.13 -4.97
CA ALA A 74 6.40 12.14 -5.09
C ALA A 74 6.52 12.99 -3.82
N ARG A 75 5.39 13.42 -3.24
CA ARG A 75 5.40 14.16 -1.96
C ARG A 75 5.89 13.32 -0.78
N SER A 76 5.50 12.04 -0.72
CA SER A 76 5.97 11.11 0.32
C SER A 76 7.48 10.86 0.21
N VAL A 77 8.02 10.77 -1.01
CA VAL A 77 9.48 10.70 -1.23
C VAL A 77 10.19 11.99 -0.82
N ALA A 78 9.64 13.16 -1.19
CA ALA A 78 10.21 14.43 -0.76
C ALA A 78 10.23 14.56 0.77
N TRP A 79 9.17 14.07 1.43
CA TRP A 79 9.12 13.98 2.89
C TRP A 79 10.21 13.07 3.45
N LEU A 80 10.38 11.86 2.92
CA LEU A 80 11.44 10.93 3.35
C LEU A 80 12.83 11.56 3.21
N ARG A 81 13.14 12.15 2.05
CA ARG A 81 14.42 12.85 1.80
C ARG A 81 14.70 13.98 2.80
N SER A 82 13.66 14.64 3.31
CA SER A 82 13.82 15.73 4.27
C SER A 82 14.05 15.29 5.72
N ARG A 83 13.80 14.00 6.03
CA ARG A 83 13.86 13.45 7.40
C ARG A 83 14.90 12.36 7.60
N ALA A 84 15.32 11.70 6.53
CA ALA A 84 16.29 10.62 6.59
C ALA A 84 17.69 11.12 6.94
N GLY A 85 18.45 10.28 7.65
CA GLY A 85 19.87 10.52 7.90
C GLY A 85 20.72 10.33 6.63
N PRO A 86 21.97 10.83 6.62
CA PRO A 86 22.85 10.79 5.45
C PRO A 86 23.21 9.37 4.98
N GLU A 87 23.20 8.40 5.89
CA GLU A 87 23.54 6.99 5.61
C GLU A 87 22.33 6.12 5.24
N GLU A 88 21.13 6.70 5.21
CA GLU A 88 19.92 5.93 4.91
C GLU A 88 19.83 5.60 3.41
N PRO A 89 19.32 4.41 3.03
CA PRO A 89 19.15 4.01 1.63
C PRO A 89 17.91 4.68 0.99
N VAL A 90 17.81 6.00 1.10
CA VAL A 90 16.65 6.82 0.70
C VAL A 90 16.29 6.64 -0.76
N GLU A 91 17.28 6.60 -1.66
CA GLU A 91 17.00 6.51 -3.09
C GLU A 91 16.50 5.13 -3.50
N ALA A 92 16.90 4.07 -2.80
CA ALA A 92 16.32 2.74 -3.01
C ALA A 92 14.86 2.71 -2.54
N ALA A 93 14.57 3.25 -1.36
CA ALA A 93 13.20 3.36 -0.84
C ALA A 93 12.31 4.23 -1.76
N ALA A 94 12.85 5.35 -2.24
CA ALA A 94 12.16 6.29 -3.12
C ALA A 94 11.74 5.64 -4.44
N ARG A 95 12.61 4.81 -5.05
CA ARG A 95 12.27 4.07 -6.27
C ARG A 95 11.09 3.13 -6.04
N MET A 96 11.10 2.36 -4.94
CA MET A 96 9.97 1.50 -4.57
C MET A 96 8.68 2.30 -4.43
N ILE A 97 8.73 3.42 -3.72
CA ILE A 97 7.56 4.29 -3.50
C ILE A 97 7.03 4.84 -4.83
N LEU A 98 7.90 5.34 -5.72
CA LEU A 98 7.51 5.97 -6.99
C LEU A 98 6.96 4.97 -8.01
N ASN A 99 7.48 3.74 -8.01
CA ASN A 99 7.00 2.67 -8.89
C ASN A 99 5.53 2.33 -8.59
N GLY A 100 5.12 2.43 -7.33
CA GLY A 100 3.74 2.18 -6.92
C GLY A 100 3.25 0.77 -7.26
N PRO A 101 1.96 0.46 -7.06
CA PRO A 101 1.53 -0.93 -6.91
C PRO A 101 1.41 -1.67 -8.25
N TYR A 102 1.47 -0.96 -9.38
CA TYR A 102 1.12 -1.52 -10.69
C TYR A 102 1.79 -0.82 -11.90
N ARG A 103 2.82 0.03 -11.72
CA ARG A 103 3.60 0.55 -12.87
C ARG A 103 4.77 -0.36 -13.20
N ASP A 104 5.73 -0.45 -12.28
CA ASP A 104 6.93 -1.26 -12.43
C ASP A 104 7.00 -2.27 -11.27
N LEU A 105 6.94 -3.55 -11.64
CA LEU A 105 6.99 -4.69 -10.73
C LEU A 105 8.37 -5.38 -10.78
N SER A 106 9.41 -4.69 -11.23
CA SER A 106 10.81 -5.15 -11.18
C SER A 106 11.29 -5.43 -9.75
N ASP A 107 10.85 -4.59 -8.79
CA ASP A 107 10.87 -4.89 -7.36
C ASP A 107 9.42 -4.99 -6.86
N PRO A 108 8.86 -6.21 -6.74
CA PRO A 108 7.45 -6.38 -6.42
C PRO A 108 7.15 -6.28 -4.92
N ARG A 109 8.16 -6.15 -4.05
CA ARG A 109 7.99 -6.29 -2.60
C ARG A 109 7.01 -5.27 -2.02
N LEU A 110 7.25 -3.97 -2.23
CA LEU A 110 6.33 -2.93 -1.76
C LEU A 110 4.97 -2.99 -2.48
N PRO A 111 4.89 -3.11 -3.82
CA PRO A 111 3.62 -3.29 -4.54
C PRO A 111 2.74 -4.41 -3.98
N LEU A 112 3.31 -5.59 -3.77
CA LEU A 112 2.59 -6.74 -3.25
C LEU A 112 2.14 -6.54 -1.80
N LEU A 113 2.98 -5.92 -0.96
CA LEU A 113 2.57 -5.51 0.38
C LEU A 113 1.40 -4.52 0.33
N GLU A 114 1.50 -3.45 -0.46
CA GLU A 114 0.43 -2.46 -0.61
C GLU A 114 -0.89 -3.07 -1.08
N LEU A 115 -0.85 -4.14 -1.89
CA LEU A 115 -2.03 -4.81 -2.42
C LEU A 115 -2.52 -5.98 -1.57
N SER A 116 -1.74 -6.41 -0.58
CA SER A 116 -1.98 -7.66 0.16
C SER A 116 -3.34 -7.75 0.86
N ASP A 117 -3.97 -6.61 1.18
CA ASP A 117 -5.33 -6.57 1.74
C ASP A 117 -6.37 -7.18 0.79
N LEU A 118 -6.16 -7.03 -0.52
CA LEU A 118 -7.05 -7.58 -1.55
C LEU A 118 -6.90 -9.09 -1.69
N GLY A 119 -5.76 -9.66 -1.30
CA GLY A 119 -5.52 -11.11 -1.36
C GLY A 119 -6.14 -11.90 -0.22
N ASP A 120 -6.58 -11.21 0.84
CA ASP A 120 -7.18 -11.81 2.02
C ASP A 120 -8.70 -11.60 2.00
N PRO A 121 -9.51 -12.67 1.91
CA PRO A 121 -10.96 -12.57 1.87
C PRO A 121 -11.58 -11.76 3.01
N GLU A 122 -11.00 -11.83 4.22
CA GLU A 122 -11.53 -11.16 5.41
C GLU A 122 -11.26 -9.65 5.38
N THR A 123 -10.18 -9.23 4.71
CA THR A 123 -9.78 -7.82 4.68
C THR A 123 -10.09 -7.11 3.38
N ALA A 124 -10.27 -7.83 2.27
CA ALA A 124 -10.43 -7.23 0.93
C ALA A 124 -11.63 -6.27 0.86
N GLU A 125 -12.80 -6.72 1.33
CA GLU A 125 -14.03 -5.92 1.29
C GLU A 125 -13.93 -4.70 2.20
N ARG A 126 -13.46 -4.88 3.44
CA ARG A 126 -13.20 -3.77 4.37
C ARG A 126 -12.26 -2.75 3.75
N SER A 127 -11.17 -3.21 3.17
CA SER A 127 -10.14 -2.36 2.57
C SER A 127 -10.68 -1.54 1.40
N VAL A 128 -11.54 -2.13 0.57
CA VAL A 128 -12.21 -1.40 -0.51
C VAL A 128 -13.25 -0.40 0.01
N ARG A 129 -14.00 -0.74 1.06
CA ARG A 129 -14.91 0.22 1.74
C ARG A 129 -14.11 1.42 2.29
N GLU A 130 -12.98 1.17 2.94
CA GLU A 130 -12.08 2.21 3.46
C GLU A 130 -11.48 3.07 2.34
N MET A 131 -11.12 2.47 1.19
CA MET A 131 -10.68 3.23 0.01
C MET A 131 -11.77 4.17 -0.51
N ILE A 132 -12.99 3.66 -0.67
CA ILE A 132 -14.14 4.44 -1.12
C ILE A 132 -14.39 5.60 -0.16
N GLU A 133 -14.43 5.33 1.14
CA GLU A 133 -14.66 6.35 2.15
C GLU A 133 -13.56 7.43 2.12
N GLN A 134 -12.30 7.01 2.05
CA GLN A 134 -11.20 7.96 1.94
C GLN A 134 -11.30 8.84 0.68
N VAL A 135 -11.65 8.27 -0.49
CA VAL A 135 -11.83 9.05 -1.71
C VAL A 135 -13.00 10.05 -1.55
N ARG A 136 -14.09 9.65 -0.90
CA ARG A 136 -15.23 10.55 -0.63
C ARG A 136 -14.87 11.67 0.34
N LEU A 137 -14.05 11.41 1.35
CA LEU A 137 -13.59 12.43 2.30
C LEU A 137 -12.60 13.41 1.68
N LEU A 138 -11.79 12.95 0.72
CA LEU A 138 -10.76 13.76 0.08
C LEU A 138 -11.26 14.48 -1.18
N THR A 139 -12.33 14.02 -1.82
CA THR A 139 -12.80 14.57 -3.10
C THR A 139 -14.23 15.05 -3.03
N ARG A 140 -14.71 15.70 -4.09
CA ARG A 140 -16.12 16.07 -4.27
C ARG A 140 -16.84 15.14 -5.25
N LEU A 141 -16.30 13.94 -5.46
CA LEU A 141 -16.85 12.98 -6.43
C LEU A 141 -18.13 12.35 -5.90
N GLU A 142 -19.07 12.10 -6.81
CA GLU A 142 -20.31 11.42 -6.48
C GLU A 142 -20.07 9.92 -6.21
N GLY A 143 -20.93 9.31 -5.39
CA GLY A 143 -20.73 7.90 -4.98
C GLY A 143 -20.64 6.91 -6.15
N ALA A 144 -21.38 7.16 -7.24
CA ALA A 144 -21.30 6.34 -8.46
C ALA A 144 -19.97 6.52 -9.20
N GLU A 145 -19.41 7.72 -9.22
CA GLU A 145 -18.10 8.01 -9.83
C GLU A 145 -16.97 7.36 -9.03
N VAL A 146 -17.03 7.46 -7.69
CA VAL A 146 -16.06 6.81 -6.80
C VAL A 146 -16.08 5.29 -7.02
N ARG A 147 -17.26 4.67 -7.05
CA ARG A 147 -17.38 3.22 -7.29
C ARG A 147 -16.80 2.81 -8.65
N ARG A 148 -17.14 3.52 -9.73
CA ARG A 148 -16.57 3.24 -11.06
C ARG A 148 -15.04 3.36 -11.06
N GLY A 149 -14.50 4.44 -10.49
CA GLY A 149 -13.06 4.65 -10.38
C GLY A 149 -12.36 3.55 -9.58
N VAL A 150 -12.98 3.04 -8.51
CA VAL A 150 -12.45 1.91 -7.74
C VAL A 150 -12.49 0.61 -8.56
N VAL A 151 -13.56 0.32 -9.30
CA VAL A 151 -13.63 -0.85 -10.19
C VAL A 151 -12.54 -0.77 -11.27
N ASP A 152 -12.32 0.41 -11.87
CA ASP A 152 -11.27 0.62 -12.86
C ASP A 152 -9.87 0.44 -12.28
N GLU A 153 -9.66 0.86 -11.02
CA GLU A 153 -8.42 0.64 -10.27
C GLU A 153 -8.18 -0.85 -10.01
N LEU A 154 -9.19 -1.59 -9.53
CA LEU A 154 -9.10 -3.04 -9.32
C LEU A 154 -8.83 -3.77 -10.64
N ALA A 155 -9.43 -3.35 -11.75
CA ALA A 155 -9.14 -3.90 -13.07
C ALA A 155 -7.70 -3.63 -13.52
N ARG A 156 -7.15 -2.45 -13.24
CA ARG A 156 -5.74 -2.12 -13.50
C ARG A 156 -4.79 -2.98 -12.69
N ILE A 157 -5.06 -3.17 -11.39
CA ILE A 157 -4.29 -4.04 -10.51
C ILE A 157 -4.24 -5.47 -11.08
N ARG A 158 -5.39 -6.03 -11.45
CA ARG A 158 -5.47 -7.39 -12.02
C ARG A 158 -4.62 -7.54 -13.28
N ARG A 159 -4.72 -6.58 -14.21
CA ARG A 159 -3.94 -6.62 -15.46
C ARG A 159 -2.44 -6.54 -15.20
N ALA A 160 -2.01 -5.64 -14.31
CA ALA A 160 -0.61 -5.45 -13.99
C ALA A 160 0.00 -6.70 -13.33
N LEU A 161 -0.69 -7.27 -12.33
CA LEU A 161 -0.24 -8.50 -11.67
C LEU A 161 -0.27 -9.70 -12.62
N GLY A 162 -1.33 -9.85 -13.42
CA GLY A 162 -1.42 -10.93 -14.41
C GLY A 162 -0.27 -10.90 -15.42
N ALA A 163 0.12 -9.71 -15.90
CA ALA A 163 1.26 -9.53 -16.80
C ALA A 163 2.63 -9.73 -16.12
N ALA A 164 2.69 -9.68 -14.78
CA ALA A 164 3.92 -9.87 -14.01
C ALA A 164 4.06 -11.26 -13.41
N LEU A 165 2.98 -12.05 -13.34
CA LEU A 165 2.91 -13.29 -12.57
C LEU A 165 4.06 -14.26 -12.87
N LEU A 166 4.35 -14.49 -14.16
CA LEU A 166 5.43 -15.40 -14.59
C LEU A 166 6.85 -14.86 -14.31
N ARG A 167 6.98 -13.56 -14.06
CA ARG A 167 8.26 -12.87 -13.81
C ARG A 167 8.52 -12.65 -12.31
N LEU A 168 7.55 -12.95 -11.44
CA LEU A 168 7.73 -12.82 -10.00
C LEU A 168 8.71 -13.91 -9.50
N PRO A 169 9.71 -13.54 -8.68
CA PRO A 169 10.86 -14.40 -8.41
C PRO A 169 10.55 -15.57 -7.46
N GLY A 170 9.65 -15.40 -6.50
CA GLY A 170 9.33 -16.43 -5.49
C GLY A 170 7.93 -17.03 -5.63
N SER A 171 7.72 -18.18 -5.00
CA SER A 171 6.41 -18.85 -4.99
C SER A 171 5.38 -18.04 -4.20
N ARG A 172 5.77 -17.48 -3.05
CA ARG A 172 4.88 -16.69 -2.18
C ARG A 172 4.41 -15.40 -2.83
N GLU A 173 5.29 -14.71 -3.56
CA GLU A 173 4.94 -13.53 -4.32
C GLU A 173 3.90 -13.86 -5.41
N ARG A 174 4.05 -15.02 -6.07
CA ARG A 174 3.10 -15.50 -7.08
C ARG A 174 1.76 -15.87 -6.46
N GLU A 175 1.77 -16.65 -5.39
CA GLU A 175 0.56 -17.04 -4.64
C GLU A 175 -0.21 -15.81 -4.14
N LEU A 176 0.50 -14.82 -3.58
CA LEU A 176 -0.13 -13.56 -3.17
C LEU A 176 -0.66 -12.78 -4.36
N ALA A 177 0.08 -12.70 -5.47
CA ALA A 177 -0.39 -12.00 -6.66
C ALA A 177 -1.67 -12.64 -7.22
N GLU A 178 -1.74 -13.97 -7.28
CA GLU A 178 -2.95 -14.72 -7.66
C GLU A 178 -4.11 -14.44 -6.70
N ALA A 179 -3.85 -14.50 -5.39
CA ALA A 179 -4.85 -14.18 -4.38
C ALA A 179 -5.38 -12.76 -4.53
N VAL A 180 -4.51 -11.78 -4.77
CA VAL A 180 -4.89 -10.37 -5.02
C VAL A 180 -5.71 -10.25 -6.32
N ILE A 181 -5.35 -10.96 -7.38
CA ILE A 181 -6.11 -10.97 -8.64
C ILE A 181 -7.54 -11.47 -8.39
N HIS A 182 -7.67 -12.61 -7.71
CA HIS A 182 -8.95 -13.22 -7.39
C HIS A 182 -9.80 -12.36 -6.45
N GLY A 183 -9.20 -11.82 -5.39
CA GLY A 183 -9.91 -10.93 -4.47
C GLY A 183 -10.34 -9.62 -5.13
N SER A 184 -9.50 -9.04 -5.98
CA SER A 184 -9.87 -7.85 -6.78
C SER A 184 -11.06 -8.14 -7.69
N GLU A 185 -11.13 -9.32 -8.31
CA GLU A 185 -12.25 -9.73 -9.15
C GLU A 185 -13.53 -9.94 -8.34
N ARG A 186 -13.42 -10.60 -7.18
CA ARG A 186 -14.55 -10.81 -6.28
C ARG A 186 -15.15 -9.48 -5.82
N VAL A 187 -14.31 -8.58 -5.30
CA VAL A 187 -14.79 -7.29 -4.78
C VAL A 187 -15.31 -6.38 -5.91
N SER A 188 -14.72 -6.43 -7.11
CA SER A 188 -15.28 -5.73 -8.28
C SER A 188 -16.71 -6.17 -8.58
N ARG A 189 -17.00 -7.49 -8.52
CA ARG A 189 -18.36 -8.01 -8.73
C ARG A 189 -19.34 -7.50 -7.68
N LEU A 190 -18.96 -7.52 -6.40
CA LEU A 190 -19.77 -7.00 -5.29
C LEU A 190 -20.07 -5.50 -5.44
N LEU A 191 -19.08 -4.71 -5.86
CA LEU A 191 -19.26 -3.29 -6.14
C LEU A 191 -20.25 -3.02 -7.28
N MET A 192 -20.22 -3.86 -8.31
CA MET A 192 -21.09 -3.73 -9.48
C MET A 192 -22.52 -4.20 -9.20
N SER A 193 -22.71 -5.19 -8.33
CA SER A 193 -24.04 -5.64 -7.91
C SER A 193 -24.68 -4.74 -6.86
N GLY A 194 -23.89 -3.88 -6.19
CA GLY A 194 -24.38 -3.01 -5.11
C GLY A 194 -24.40 -3.71 -3.74
N ASP A 195 -23.77 -4.88 -3.63
CA ASP A 195 -23.70 -5.68 -2.39
C ASP A 195 -22.56 -5.24 -1.46
N LEU A 196 -21.76 -4.24 -1.87
CA LEU A 196 -20.71 -3.62 -1.07
C LEU A 196 -21.13 -2.24 -0.55
#